data_AF-A0A528HBS4-F1
#
_entry.id   AF-A0A528HBS4-F1
#
_cell.length_a   1.000
_cell.length_b   1.000
_cell.length_c   1.000
_cell.angle_alpha   90.00
_cell.angle_beta   90.00
_cell.angle_gamma   90.00
#
_symmetry.space_group_name_H-M   'P 1'
#
loop_
_entity.id
_entity.type
_entity.pdbx_description
1 polymer ?
#
loop_
_entity_poly.entity_id
_entity_poly.type
_entity_poly.pdbx_seq_one_letter_code
_entity_poly.pdbx_strand_id
1 'polypeptide(L)'
;TDTLTITTPDDYTVIVDTSKGGYPAHLFIFLASYLPMLSATDIAAGSGGPLSQRLNGTGPYKFVEQRGNDTVLEAYPDYFLGAPAIPGISFNFVGDSTTRMLSLMNGQASIVERLEPEQVATLQGNEKVAISSVVSVENKYLWFRCSKPPFDDPRVRMAACHAIDRSM
;
A
#
# COMPACT_ATOMS: atom_id res chain seq x y z
N THR A 1 -22.82 7.33 -6.63
CA THR A 1 -22.69 6.05 -7.36
C THR A 1 -23.85 5.19 -6.92
N ASP A 2 -24.80 4.94 -7.82
CA ASP A 2 -26.13 4.42 -7.48
C ASP A 2 -26.17 2.91 -7.17
N THR A 3 -25.04 2.31 -6.79
CA THR A 3 -24.87 0.86 -6.69
C THR A 3 -25.05 0.31 -5.28
N LEU A 4 -25.25 1.17 -4.27
CA LEU A 4 -25.50 0.78 -2.89
C LEU A 4 -26.39 1.80 -2.18
N THR A 5 -27.03 1.39 -1.10
CA THR A 5 -27.77 2.27 -0.18
C THR A 5 -27.16 2.16 1.22
N ILE A 6 -26.95 3.29 1.87
CA ILE A 6 -26.34 3.36 3.21
C ILE A 6 -27.35 4.02 4.16
N THR A 7 -27.56 3.41 5.32
CA THR A 7 -28.33 4.02 6.41
C THR A 7 -27.57 3.90 7.73
N THR A 8 -27.76 4.88 8.61
CA THR A 8 -27.13 4.97 9.94
C THR A 8 -28.24 5.14 10.98
N PRO A 9 -28.86 4.05 11.47
CA PRO A 9 -29.98 4.14 12.41
C PRO A 9 -29.58 4.72 13.78
N ASP A 10 -28.30 4.65 14.12
CA ASP A 10 -27.69 5.26 15.32
C ASP A 10 -26.20 5.56 15.08
N ASP A 11 -25.52 6.09 16.09
CA ASP A 11 -24.13 6.55 16.01
C ASP A 11 -23.10 5.42 15.80
N TYR A 12 -23.45 4.17 16.11
CA TYR A 12 -22.53 3.02 16.07
C TYR A 12 -22.95 1.93 15.08
N THR A 13 -24.02 2.16 14.32
CA THR A 13 -24.57 1.20 13.37
C THR A 13 -24.57 1.78 11.97
N VAL A 14 -23.94 1.06 11.03
CA VAL A 14 -24.04 1.33 9.59
C VAL A 14 -24.63 0.12 8.88
N ILE A 15 -25.67 0.34 8.08
CA ILE A 15 -26.29 -0.67 7.23
C ILE A 15 -25.97 -0.33 5.79
N VAL A 16 -25.27 -1.24 5.11
CA VAL A 16 -24.93 -1.13 3.69
C VAL A 16 -25.70 -2.19 2.91
N ASP A 17 -26.64 -1.74 2.09
CA ASP A 17 -27.39 -2.58 1.16
C ASP A 17 -26.71 -2.57 -0.21
N THR A 18 -26.20 -3.74 -0.63
CA THR A 18 -25.53 -3.94 -1.92
C THR A 18 -26.43 -4.57 -2.97
N SER A 19 -27.70 -4.84 -2.68
CA SER A 19 -28.63 -5.57 -3.55
C SER A 19 -28.79 -4.91 -4.93
N LYS A 20 -28.73 -3.57 -4.98
CA LYS A 20 -28.80 -2.79 -6.22
C LYS A 20 -27.55 -2.89 -7.10
N GLY A 21 -26.40 -3.19 -6.50
CA GLY A 21 -25.10 -3.19 -7.18
C GLY A 21 -24.80 -4.44 -7.98
N GLY A 22 -25.59 -5.51 -7.81
CA GLY A 22 -25.38 -6.79 -8.49
C GLY A 22 -24.15 -7.56 -7.99
N TYR A 23 -23.53 -7.14 -6.88
CA TYR A 23 -22.45 -7.86 -6.22
C TYR A 23 -22.87 -8.29 -4.80
N PRO A 24 -22.36 -9.43 -4.33
CA PRO A 24 -22.69 -9.94 -3.01
C PRO A 24 -22.06 -9.07 -1.91
N ALA A 25 -22.73 -8.96 -0.76
CA ALA A 25 -22.29 -8.13 0.36
C ALA A 25 -20.87 -8.49 0.86
N HIS A 26 -20.47 -9.75 0.76
CA HIS A 26 -19.11 -10.17 1.16
C HIS A 26 -18.01 -9.50 0.32
N LEU A 27 -18.27 -9.19 -0.95
CA LEU A 27 -17.29 -8.50 -1.79
C LEU A 27 -17.09 -7.06 -1.32
N PHE A 28 -18.17 -6.39 -0.91
CA PHE A 28 -18.08 -5.05 -0.32
C PHE A 28 -17.25 -5.07 0.96
N ILE A 29 -17.55 -6.01 1.89
CA ILE A 29 -16.81 -6.12 3.16
C ILE A 29 -15.33 -6.39 2.90
N PHE A 30 -15.02 -7.32 2.00
CA PHE A 30 -13.64 -7.62 1.61
C PHE A 30 -12.91 -6.37 1.15
N LEU A 31 -13.47 -5.62 0.18
CA LEU A 31 -12.83 -4.41 -0.34
C LEU A 31 -12.73 -3.31 0.72
N ALA A 32 -13.79 -3.09 1.51
CA ALA A 32 -13.82 -2.09 2.56
C ALA A 32 -12.78 -2.37 3.65
N SER A 33 -12.47 -3.64 3.94
CA SER A 33 -11.48 -4.03 4.94
C SER A 33 -10.04 -3.61 4.61
N TYR A 34 -9.74 -3.35 3.34
CA TYR A 34 -8.42 -2.86 2.89
C TYR A 34 -8.32 -1.34 2.83
N LEU A 35 -9.44 -0.62 3.00
CA LEU A 35 -9.46 0.84 2.87
C LEU A 35 -9.44 1.50 4.25
N PRO A 36 -8.69 2.61 4.42
CA PRO A 36 -8.68 3.32 5.68
C PRO A 36 -10.02 4.04 5.91
N MET A 37 -10.45 4.08 7.18
CA MET A 37 -11.49 5.00 7.63
C MET A 37 -10.89 6.40 7.81
N LEU A 38 -11.38 7.36 7.03
CA LEU A 38 -10.91 8.75 7.04
C LEU A 38 -11.96 9.67 7.67
N SER A 39 -11.52 10.82 8.17
CA SER A 39 -12.40 11.88 8.69
C SER A 39 -13.45 12.30 7.66
N ALA A 40 -14.73 12.12 7.99
CA ALA A 40 -15.85 12.52 7.13
C ALA A 40 -15.84 14.02 6.81
N THR A 41 -15.49 14.85 7.80
CA THR A 41 -15.35 16.31 7.63
C THR A 41 -14.26 16.66 6.62
N ASP A 42 -13.11 15.98 6.69
CA ASP A 42 -12.01 16.26 5.78
C ASP A 42 -12.31 15.74 4.36
N ILE A 43 -13.06 14.64 4.22
CA ILE A 43 -13.55 14.14 2.92
C ILE A 43 -14.55 15.14 2.31
N ALA A 44 -15.49 15.67 3.11
CA ALA A 44 -16.53 16.59 2.64
C ALA A 44 -15.97 17.89 2.05
N ALA A 45 -14.74 18.28 2.42
CA ALA A 45 -14.03 19.43 1.85
C ALA A 45 -13.62 19.23 0.37
N GLY A 46 -13.69 18.00 -0.16
CA GLY A 46 -13.47 17.69 -1.56
C GLY A 46 -12.00 17.71 -2.01
N SER A 47 -11.80 17.59 -3.32
CA SER A 47 -10.48 17.56 -3.96
C SER A 47 -9.74 18.89 -3.74
N GLY A 48 -8.61 18.84 -3.02
CA GLY A 48 -7.86 20.03 -2.59
C GLY A 48 -8.14 20.48 -1.15
N GLY A 49 -9.04 19.78 -0.44
CA GLY A 49 -9.25 19.95 0.99
C GLY A 49 -8.07 19.44 1.83
N PRO A 50 -8.23 19.36 3.17
CA PRO A 50 -7.16 18.99 4.09
C PRO A 50 -6.47 17.66 3.75
N LEU A 51 -7.20 16.68 3.21
CA LEU A 51 -6.65 15.37 2.81
C LEU A 51 -5.61 15.43 1.69
N SER A 52 -5.50 16.55 0.96
CA SER A 52 -4.44 16.75 -0.02
C SER A 52 -3.06 16.99 0.59
N GLN A 53 -3.00 17.40 1.87
CA GLN A 53 -1.77 17.76 2.56
C GLN A 53 -1.54 16.95 3.84
N ARG A 54 -2.60 16.51 4.52
CA ARG A 54 -2.53 15.69 5.73
C ARG A 54 -3.53 14.55 5.68
N LEU A 55 -3.10 13.35 5.99
CA LEU A 55 -4.02 12.23 6.20
C LEU A 55 -4.59 12.28 7.62
N ASN A 56 -5.90 12.05 7.75
CA ASN A 56 -6.60 12.01 9.02
C ASN A 56 -7.50 10.78 9.09
N GLY A 57 -6.99 9.74 9.75
CA GLY A 57 -7.70 8.49 9.99
C GLY A 57 -7.63 8.10 11.46
N THR A 58 -8.01 6.86 11.76
CA THR A 58 -8.10 6.35 13.14
C THR A 58 -6.91 5.48 13.56
N GLY A 59 -5.83 5.48 12.77
CA GLY A 59 -4.68 4.59 12.95
C GLY A 59 -3.77 4.94 14.14
N PRO A 60 -2.78 4.07 14.43
CA PRO A 60 -1.88 4.23 15.58
C PRO A 60 -0.89 5.39 15.48
N TYR A 61 -0.70 5.99 14.30
CA TYR A 61 0.23 7.09 14.09
C TYR A 61 -0.47 8.27 13.41
N LYS A 62 -0.13 9.48 13.85
CA LYS A 62 -0.64 10.74 13.29
C LYS A 62 0.36 11.29 12.29
N PHE A 63 -0.15 11.84 11.19
CA PHE A 63 0.66 12.63 10.27
C PHE A 63 1.19 13.88 10.96
N VAL A 64 2.51 14.11 10.87
CA VAL A 64 3.15 15.33 11.35
C VAL A 64 3.40 16.27 10.18
N GLU A 65 4.17 15.81 9.18
CA GLU A 65 4.53 16.62 8.02
C GLU A 65 5.07 15.78 6.86
N GLN A 66 5.12 16.42 5.69
CA GLN A 66 5.82 15.93 4.49
C GLN A 66 7.08 16.79 4.28
N ARG A 67 8.26 16.20 4.47
CA ARG A 67 9.58 16.85 4.25
C ARG A 67 10.13 16.43 2.90
N GLY A 68 9.70 17.11 1.84
CA GLY A 68 10.05 16.74 0.48
C GLY A 68 9.52 15.34 0.15
N ASN A 69 10.40 14.35 0.07
CA ASN A 69 10.06 12.97 -0.20
C ASN A 69 9.86 12.11 1.06
N ASP A 70 10.02 12.69 2.24
CA ASP A 70 9.92 11.98 3.51
C ASP A 70 8.59 12.29 4.20
N THR A 71 7.86 11.25 4.63
CA THR A 71 6.64 11.40 5.43
C THR A 71 6.96 11.13 6.89
N VAL A 72 6.70 12.10 7.77
CA VAL A 72 6.95 11.98 9.22
C VAL A 72 5.64 11.75 9.95
N LEU A 73 5.61 10.70 10.76
CA LEU A 73 4.49 10.34 11.63
C LEU A 73 4.94 10.26 13.09
N GLU A 74 4.05 10.60 14.01
CA GLU A 74 4.25 10.42 15.46
C GLU A 74 3.23 9.45 16.03
N ALA A 75 3.59 8.74 17.10
CA ALA A 75 2.67 7.84 17.80
C ALA A 75 1.42 8.59 18.27
N TYR A 76 0.27 7.92 18.21
CA TYR A 76 -0.97 8.37 18.82
C TYR A 76 -1.17 7.65 20.17
N PRO A 77 -0.93 8.32 21.32
CA PRO A 77 -0.99 7.65 22.63
C PRO A 77 -2.38 7.11 22.97
N ASP A 78 -3.43 7.74 22.46
CA ASP A 78 -4.82 7.36 22.73
C ASP A 78 -5.40 6.41 21.66
N TYR A 79 -4.55 5.72 20.90
CA TYR A 79 -5.01 4.73 19.93
C TYR A 79 -5.85 3.65 20.62
N PHE A 80 -6.99 3.29 20.03
CA PHE A 80 -8.03 2.48 20.67
C PHE A 80 -7.60 1.02 20.98
N LEU A 81 -6.51 0.52 20.38
CA LEU A 81 -5.91 -0.78 20.73
C LEU A 81 -4.66 -0.66 21.62
N GLY A 82 -4.37 0.53 22.13
CA GLY A 82 -3.21 0.83 22.98
C GLY A 82 -2.12 1.65 22.28
N ALA A 83 -1.36 2.41 23.07
CA ALA A 83 -0.31 3.28 22.57
C ALA A 83 0.80 2.50 21.83
N PRO A 84 1.26 2.95 20.65
CA PRO A 84 2.39 2.35 19.97
C PRO A 84 3.68 2.48 20.79
N ALA A 85 4.49 1.41 20.80
CA ALA A 85 5.78 1.41 21.50
C ALA A 85 6.87 2.24 20.80
N ILE A 86 6.74 2.45 19.48
CA ILE A 86 7.68 3.24 18.68
C ILE A 86 7.15 4.68 18.65
N PRO A 87 7.94 5.70 19.06
CA PRO A 87 7.44 7.07 19.23
C PRO A 87 7.14 7.79 17.91
N GLY A 88 7.74 7.36 16.80
CA GLY A 88 7.52 7.96 15.49
C GLY A 88 8.11 7.14 14.35
N ILE A 89 7.66 7.43 13.14
CA ILE A 89 8.07 6.75 11.92
C ILE A 89 8.42 7.81 10.87
N SER A 90 9.55 7.63 10.19
CA SER A 90 9.89 8.40 8.98
C SER A 90 9.90 7.45 7.79
N PHE A 91 9.00 7.68 6.83
CA PHE A 91 9.00 6.98 5.56
C PHE A 91 9.80 7.79 4.55
N ASN A 92 10.98 7.29 4.19
CA ASN A 92 11.87 8.00 3.27
C ASN A 92 11.82 7.34 1.89
N PHE A 93 11.43 8.08 0.86
CA PHE A 93 11.43 7.55 -0.49
C PHE A 93 12.84 7.56 -1.09
N VAL A 94 13.38 6.36 -1.31
CA VAL A 94 14.68 6.13 -1.94
C VAL A 94 14.48 5.24 -3.16
N GLY A 95 14.63 5.78 -4.37
CA GLY A 95 14.34 5.07 -5.62
C GLY A 95 15.30 3.92 -5.92
N ASP A 96 16.59 4.11 -5.65
CA ASP A 96 17.65 3.14 -5.94
C ASP A 96 17.79 2.06 -4.84
N SER A 97 17.79 0.78 -5.22
CA SER A 97 17.84 -0.34 -4.26
C SER A 97 19.18 -0.46 -3.55
N THR A 98 20.28 -0.15 -4.24
CA THR A 98 21.62 -0.16 -3.65
C THR A 98 21.73 0.89 -2.54
N THR A 99 21.20 2.09 -2.78
CA THR A 99 21.14 3.16 -1.79
C THR A 99 20.33 2.74 -0.57
N ARG A 100 19.17 2.08 -0.74
CA ARG A 100 18.40 1.52 0.38
C ARG A 100 19.22 0.51 1.20
N MET A 101 19.86 -0.46 0.54
CA MET A 101 20.69 -1.46 1.21
C MET A 101 21.83 -0.81 2.02
N LEU A 102 22.53 0.17 1.44
CA LEU A 102 23.62 0.87 2.12
C LEU A 102 23.11 1.68 3.33
N SER A 103 21.94 2.32 3.24
CA SER A 103 21.33 3.01 4.37
C SER A 103 20.98 2.07 5.52
N LEU A 104 20.51 0.84 5.23
CA LEU A 104 20.32 -0.19 6.25
C LEU A 104 21.66 -0.57 6.91
N MET A 105 22.67 -0.89 6.09
CA MET A 105 23.98 -1.34 6.58
C MET A 105 24.71 -0.28 7.43
N ASN A 106 24.52 1.00 7.10
CA ASN A 106 25.10 2.12 7.84
C ASN A 106 24.26 2.55 9.05
N GLY A 107 23.13 1.88 9.32
CA GLY A 107 22.23 2.20 10.43
C GLY A 107 21.42 3.50 10.25
N GLN A 108 21.35 4.02 9.02
CA GLN A 108 20.52 5.19 8.68
C GLN A 108 19.05 4.82 8.51
N ALA A 109 18.76 3.57 8.12
CA ALA A 109 17.43 3.02 8.03
C ALA A 109 17.31 1.81 8.97
N SER A 110 16.17 1.67 9.64
CA SER A 110 15.88 0.50 10.49
C SER A 110 15.22 -0.64 9.70
N ILE A 111 14.50 -0.31 8.62
CA ILE A 111 13.79 -1.24 7.74
C ILE A 111 13.95 -0.74 6.32
N VAL A 112 14.17 -1.65 5.38
CA VAL A 112 14.13 -1.39 3.93
C VAL A 112 13.34 -2.48 3.23
N GLU A 113 12.71 -2.13 2.12
CA GLU A 113 11.95 -3.04 1.28
C GLU A 113 12.43 -2.99 -0.18
N ARG A 114 11.88 -3.88 -1.01
CA ARG A 114 12.14 -3.95 -2.46
C ARG A 114 13.64 -4.09 -2.80
N LEU A 115 14.35 -4.97 -2.10
CA LEU A 115 15.72 -5.33 -2.45
C LEU A 115 15.74 -6.29 -3.64
N GLU A 116 16.82 -6.25 -4.41
CA GLU A 116 17.08 -7.24 -5.45
C GLU A 116 17.51 -8.58 -4.82
N PRO A 117 17.25 -9.73 -5.47
CA PRO A 117 17.60 -11.04 -4.92
C PRO A 117 19.08 -11.18 -4.51
N GLU A 118 20.00 -10.62 -5.31
CA GLU A 118 21.44 -10.65 -5.04
C GLU A 118 21.82 -9.82 -3.80
N GLN A 119 21.10 -8.72 -3.56
CA GLN A 119 21.27 -7.89 -2.36
C GLN A 119 20.80 -8.63 -1.10
N VAL A 120 19.68 -9.37 -1.19
CA VAL A 120 19.20 -10.21 -0.09
C VAL A 120 20.24 -11.27 0.26
N ALA A 121 20.80 -11.96 -0.74
CA ALA A 121 21.87 -12.94 -0.54
C ALA A 121 23.09 -12.32 0.15
N THR A 122 23.46 -11.08 -0.22
CA THR A 122 24.56 -10.36 0.43
C THR A 122 24.26 -10.05 1.90
N LEU A 123 23.04 -9.65 2.23
CA LEU A 123 22.63 -9.30 3.60
C LEU A 123 22.44 -10.50 4.51
N GLN A 124 22.16 -11.70 3.98
CA GLN A 124 22.01 -12.92 4.77
C GLN A 124 23.26 -13.27 5.60
N GLY A 125 24.45 -12.88 5.14
CA GLY A 125 25.70 -13.07 5.88
C GLY A 125 25.96 -12.06 7.00
N ASN A 126 25.11 -11.04 7.18
CA ASN A 126 25.30 -9.98 8.16
C ASN A 126 24.48 -10.24 9.43
N GLU A 127 25.16 -10.55 10.53
CA GLU A 127 24.54 -10.85 11.84
C GLU A 127 23.71 -9.68 12.42
N LYS A 128 23.88 -8.46 11.93
CA LYS A 128 23.12 -7.28 12.37
C LYS A 128 21.81 -7.08 11.61
N VAL A 129 21.54 -7.89 10.60
CA VAL A 129 20.37 -7.74 9.72
C VAL A 129 19.50 -8.99 9.78
N ALA A 130 18.24 -8.79 10.14
CA ALA A 130 17.22 -9.83 10.03
C ALA A 130 16.53 -9.76 8.66
N ILE A 131 16.39 -10.90 8.00
CA ILE A 131 15.64 -11.02 6.74
C ILE A 131 14.24 -11.56 7.05
N SER A 132 13.22 -10.77 6.75
CA SER A 132 11.82 -11.19 6.80
C SER A 132 11.30 -11.38 5.38
N SER A 133 10.97 -12.63 5.02
CA SER A 133 10.41 -12.99 3.72
C SER A 133 9.05 -13.65 3.89
N VAL A 134 8.07 -13.23 3.08
CA VAL A 134 6.72 -13.77 3.05
C VAL A 134 6.28 -13.94 1.61
N VAL A 135 5.44 -14.94 1.35
CA VAL A 135 4.80 -15.08 0.04
C VAL A 135 3.83 -13.91 -0.14
N SER A 136 4.11 -13.05 -1.13
CA SER A 136 3.27 -11.91 -1.47
C SER A 136 2.09 -12.33 -2.36
N VAL A 137 0.99 -11.59 -2.28
CA VAL A 137 -0.11 -11.66 -3.27
C VAL A 137 0.19 -10.82 -4.52
N GLU A 138 1.27 -10.04 -4.50
CA GLU A 138 1.75 -9.28 -5.65
C GLU A 138 2.19 -10.22 -6.77
N ASN A 139 1.75 -9.91 -7.98
CA ASN A 139 2.18 -10.60 -9.19
C ASN A 139 2.84 -9.59 -10.13
N LYS A 140 4.05 -9.89 -10.60
CA LYS A 140 4.76 -9.07 -11.59
C LYS A 140 4.37 -9.54 -12.99
N TYR A 141 3.88 -8.62 -13.83
CA TYR A 141 3.42 -8.92 -15.19
C TYR A 141 4.05 -7.99 -16.22
N LEU A 142 4.24 -8.51 -17.43
CA LEU A 142 4.44 -7.71 -18.63
C LEU A 142 3.08 -7.48 -19.29
N TRP A 143 2.72 -6.22 -19.51
CA TRP A 143 1.48 -5.85 -20.16
C TRP A 143 1.72 -5.42 -21.60
N PHE A 144 0.92 -5.96 -22.51
CA PHE A 144 0.92 -5.54 -23.91
C PHE A 144 -0.09 -4.42 -24.12
N ARG A 145 0.31 -3.38 -24.86
CA ARG A 145 -0.65 -2.42 -25.40
C ARG A 145 -1.35 -3.03 -26.61
N CYS A 146 -2.41 -3.80 -26.35
CA CYS A 146 -3.14 -4.57 -27.38
C CYS A 146 -3.82 -3.73 -28.48
N SER A 147 -3.80 -2.40 -28.38
CA SER A 147 -4.35 -1.48 -29.38
C SER A 147 -3.30 -0.91 -30.34
N LYS A 148 -2.04 -1.36 -30.25
CA LYS A 148 -0.95 -0.87 -31.11
C LYS A 148 -0.15 -2.02 -31.73
N PRO A 149 0.19 -1.94 -33.02
CA PRO A 149 1.16 -2.85 -33.64
C PRO A 149 2.50 -2.90 -32.91
N PRO A 150 3.16 -4.08 -32.82
CA PRO A 150 2.70 -5.39 -33.31
C PRO A 150 1.81 -6.16 -32.32
N PHE A 151 1.47 -5.56 -31.17
CA PHE A 151 0.76 -6.25 -30.09
C PHE A 151 -0.77 -6.26 -30.26
N ASP A 152 -1.29 -5.63 -31.31
CA ASP A 152 -2.69 -5.80 -31.75
C ASP A 152 -2.95 -7.21 -32.31
N ASP A 153 -1.94 -7.87 -32.89
CA ASP A 153 -2.02 -9.29 -33.26
C ASP A 153 -1.88 -10.21 -32.02
N PRO A 154 -2.92 -10.99 -31.65
CA PRO A 154 -2.86 -11.91 -30.52
C PRO A 154 -1.75 -12.97 -30.66
N ARG A 155 -1.35 -13.35 -31.88
CA ARG A 155 -0.31 -14.35 -32.13
C ARG A 155 1.06 -13.86 -31.67
N VAL A 156 1.33 -12.55 -31.81
CA VAL A 156 2.58 -11.93 -31.33
C VAL A 156 2.63 -11.97 -29.81
N ARG A 157 1.51 -11.67 -29.13
CA ARG A 157 1.42 -11.77 -27.67
C ARG A 157 1.60 -13.20 -27.17
N MET A 158 0.99 -14.18 -27.85
CA MET A 158 1.18 -15.60 -27.53
C MET A 158 2.62 -16.05 -27.72
N ALA A 159 3.27 -15.67 -28.82
CA ALA A 159 4.68 -15.97 -29.06
C ALA A 159 5.57 -15.42 -27.94
N ALA A 160 5.36 -14.16 -27.53
CA ALA A 160 6.08 -13.56 -26.41
C ALA A 160 5.82 -14.29 -25.08
N CYS A 161 4.58 -14.67 -24.78
CA CYS A 161 4.25 -15.44 -23.57
C CYS A 161 4.93 -16.81 -23.52
N HIS A 162 5.04 -17.50 -24.67
CA HIS A 162 5.72 -18.79 -24.79
C HIS A 162 7.25 -18.70 -24.80
N ALA A 163 7.80 -17.53 -25.13
CA ALA A 163 9.25 -17.29 -25.11
C ALA A 163 9.80 -17.01 -23.71
N ILE A 164 8.94 -16.79 -22.71
CA ILE A 164 9.36 -16.52 -21.32
C ILE A 164 9.48 -17.85 -20.56
N ASP A 165 10.72 -18.23 -20.23
CA ASP A 165 11.00 -19.25 -19.22
C ASP A 165 10.81 -18.65 -17.81
N ARG A 166 10.02 -19.34 -16.99
CA ARG A 166 9.67 -18.93 -15.62
C ARG A 166 10.30 -19.82 -14.56
N SER A 167 11.07 -20.82 -14.98
CA SER A 167 11.73 -21.79 -14.10
C SER A 167 13.11 -21.36 -13.62
N MET A 168 13.62 -20.23 -14.14
CA MET A 168 14.87 -19.62 -13.71
C MET A 168 14.70 -18.75 -12.45
#